data_AF-A0A3B8VED7-F1
#
_entry.id   AF-A0A3B8VED7-F1
#
_cell.length_a   1.000
_cell.length_b   1.000
_cell.length_c   1.000
_cell.angle_alpha   90.00
_cell.angle_beta   90.00
_cell.angle_gamma   90.00
#
_symmetry.space_group_name_H-M   'P 1'
#
loop_
_entity.id
_entity.type
_entity.pdbx_description
1 polymer ?
#
loop_
_entity_poly.entity_id
_entity_poly.type
_entity_poly.pdbx_seq_one_letter_code
_entity_poly.pdbx_strand_id
1 'polypeptide(L)'
;MVHEFSIDNLNSIGQTLGVEPKKNGNVYRFEIHDAEHTRKLALEIMPDLMVEGKPTNLISVYSHNTFLQLHNCVGFISSEILNQVTFFGKTEGTTSGLIIEKEAGCSYYANVDDAILKGDFTKLPTELMMCSVALSLTDSIDFEGFTFD
;
A
#
# COMPACT_ATOMS: atom_id res chain seq x y z
N MET A 1 -11.30 -6.62 0.12
CA MET A 1 -12.08 -5.61 0.86
C MET A 1 -11.13 -4.48 1.19
N VAL A 2 -11.55 -3.22 1.12
CA VAL A 2 -10.71 -2.09 1.56
C VAL A 2 -10.79 -1.98 3.06
N HIS A 3 -9.64 -1.86 3.69
CA HIS A 3 -9.53 -1.75 5.13
C HIS A 3 -9.08 -0.33 5.52
N GLU A 4 -9.76 0.24 6.51
CA GLU A 4 -9.29 1.44 7.22
C GLU A 4 -8.08 1.11 8.10
N PHE A 5 -7.31 2.11 8.51
CA PHE A 5 -6.15 1.91 9.40
C PHE A 5 -6.55 1.79 10.89
N SER A 6 -7.55 0.96 11.18
CA SER A 6 -7.92 0.58 12.55
C SER A 6 -6.87 -0.35 13.18
N ILE A 7 -6.89 -0.47 14.50
CA ILE A 7 -5.94 -1.35 15.24
C ILE A 7 -6.05 -2.81 14.76
N ASP A 8 -7.27 -3.32 14.58
CA ASP A 8 -7.49 -4.71 14.13
C ASP A 8 -6.94 -4.93 12.72
N ASN A 9 -7.14 -3.95 11.84
CA ASN A 9 -6.63 -3.97 10.47
C ASN A 9 -5.09 -3.87 10.43
N LEU A 10 -4.47 -3.08 11.31
CA LEU A 10 -3.01 -3.01 11.47
C LEU A 10 -2.42 -4.34 11.98
N ASN A 11 -3.12 -5.03 12.88
CA ASN A 11 -2.73 -6.37 13.32
C ASN A 11 -2.82 -7.38 12.17
N SER A 12 -3.85 -7.29 11.32
CA SER A 12 -3.99 -8.14 10.12
C SER A 12 -2.87 -7.89 9.09
N ILE A 13 -2.44 -6.63 8.90
CA ILE A 13 -1.23 -6.31 8.12
C ILE A 13 -0.03 -7.04 8.70
N GLY A 14 0.15 -6.98 10.03
CA GLY A 14 1.25 -7.66 10.72
C GLY A 14 1.24 -9.18 10.50
N GLN A 15 0.07 -9.81 10.60
CA GLN A 15 -0.10 -11.25 10.32
C GLN A 15 0.30 -11.61 8.88
N THR A 16 -0.15 -10.82 7.90
CA THR A 16 0.18 -11.00 6.48
C THR A 16 1.69 -10.89 6.24
N LEU A 17 2.33 -9.90 6.86
CA LEU A 17 3.76 -9.64 6.73
C LEU A 17 4.63 -10.46 7.70
N GLY A 18 4.01 -11.30 8.54
CA GLY A 18 4.70 -12.16 9.51
C GLY A 18 5.45 -11.41 10.61
N VAL A 19 5.07 -10.16 10.93
CA VAL A 19 5.73 -9.33 11.95
C VAL A 19 4.71 -8.55 12.78
N GLU A 20 5.02 -8.35 14.06
CA GLU A 20 4.15 -7.58 14.96
C GLU A 20 4.38 -6.06 14.79
N PRO A 21 3.30 -5.24 14.70
CA PRO A 21 3.44 -3.79 14.65
C PRO A 21 3.96 -3.23 15.98
N LYS A 22 4.96 -2.34 15.90
CA LYS A 22 5.44 -1.53 17.03
C LYS A 22 4.80 -0.15 16.97
N LYS A 23 4.06 0.23 18.01
CA LYS A 23 3.44 1.56 18.10
C LYS A 23 4.38 2.56 18.79
N ASN A 24 4.56 3.73 18.19
CA ASN A 24 5.21 4.88 18.81
C ASN A 24 4.41 6.16 18.50
N GLY A 25 3.71 6.70 19.49
CA GLY A 25 2.77 7.80 19.27
C GLY A 25 1.68 7.40 18.27
N ASN A 26 1.59 8.12 17.15
CA ASN A 26 0.66 7.86 16.06
C ASN A 26 1.31 7.09 14.88
N VAL A 27 2.49 6.52 15.08
CA VAL A 27 3.19 5.74 14.05
C VAL A 27 3.14 4.26 14.40
N TYR A 28 2.76 3.44 13.44
CA TYR A 28 2.83 1.98 13.52
C TYR A 28 3.94 1.49 12.60
N ARG A 29 4.97 0.89 13.20
CA ARG A 29 6.17 0.45 12.50
C ARG A 29 6.25 -1.07 12.44
N PHE A 30 6.47 -1.59 11.23
CA PHE A 30 6.69 -3.00 10.95
C PHE A 30 8.13 -3.15 10.47
N GLU A 31 8.92 -3.97 11.16
CA GLU A 31 10.30 -4.26 10.78
C GLU A 31 10.35 -5.64 10.13
N ILE A 32 10.52 -5.66 8.81
CA ILE A 32 10.48 -6.88 8.00
C ILE A 32 11.90 -7.27 7.64
N HIS A 33 12.25 -8.53 7.86
CA HIS A 33 13.57 -9.07 7.60
C HIS A 33 13.46 -10.45 6.94
N ASP A 34 14.06 -10.56 5.77
CA ASP A 34 14.27 -11.80 5.06
C ASP A 34 15.73 -12.21 5.22
N ALA A 35 15.96 -13.15 6.14
CA ALA A 35 17.29 -13.64 6.47
C ALA A 35 17.94 -14.44 5.33
N GLU A 36 17.13 -15.08 4.48
CA GLU A 36 17.62 -15.90 3.37
C GLU A 36 18.25 -15.03 2.27
N HIS A 37 17.59 -13.92 1.94
CA HIS A 37 18.05 -13.00 0.88
C HIS A 37 18.77 -11.76 1.43
N THR A 38 18.99 -11.68 2.74
CA THR A 38 19.62 -10.53 3.43
C THR A 38 18.89 -9.20 3.19
N ARG A 39 17.60 -9.24 2.88
CA ARG A 39 16.77 -8.05 2.65
C ARG A 39 16.11 -7.62 3.94
N LYS A 40 16.03 -6.31 4.16
CA LYS A 40 15.27 -5.74 5.27
C LYS A 40 14.63 -4.44 4.83
N LEU A 41 13.45 -4.19 5.36
CA LEU A 41 12.81 -2.90 5.26
C LEU A 41 12.06 -2.59 6.55
N ALA A 42 11.81 -1.31 6.78
CA ALA A 42 10.84 -0.87 7.75
C ALA A 42 9.68 -0.18 7.04
N LEU A 43 8.47 -0.62 7.34
CA LEU A 43 7.23 0.02 6.93
C LEU A 43 6.72 0.84 8.10
N GLU A 44 6.37 2.09 7.86
CA GLU A 44 5.68 2.96 8.80
C GLU A 44 4.33 3.38 8.23
N ILE A 45 3.29 3.19 9.04
CA ILE A 45 1.92 3.63 8.76
C ILE A 45 1.59 4.73 9.76
N MET A 46 1.28 5.91 9.26
CA MET A 46 0.85 7.05 10.05
C MET A 46 -0.55 7.46 9.61
N PRO A 47 -1.59 6.94 10.27
CA PRO A 47 -2.97 7.28 9.96
C PRO A 47 -3.34 8.68 10.48
N ASP A 48 -4.35 9.30 9.88
CA ASP A 48 -4.98 10.54 10.35
C ASP A 48 -3.99 11.69 10.62
N LEU A 49 -2.93 11.79 9.82
CA LEU A 49 -2.01 12.92 9.85
C LEU A 49 -2.74 14.18 9.39
N MET A 50 -2.73 15.23 10.22
CA MET A 50 -3.36 16.50 9.87
C MET A 50 -2.42 17.36 9.01
N VAL A 51 -2.82 17.66 7.78
CA VAL A 51 -2.12 18.57 6.86
C VAL A 51 -3.09 19.66 6.45
N GLU A 52 -2.77 20.92 6.79
CA GLU A 52 -3.64 22.08 6.53
C GLU A 52 -5.10 21.89 7.00
N GLY A 53 -5.28 21.17 8.11
CA GLY A 53 -6.60 20.91 8.70
C GLY A 53 -7.36 19.74 8.08
N LYS A 54 -6.78 19.01 7.11
CA LYS A 54 -7.38 17.81 6.52
C LYS A 54 -6.64 16.55 6.98
N PRO A 55 -7.36 15.47 7.35
CA PRO A 55 -6.72 14.19 7.67
C PRO A 55 -6.17 13.53 6.41
N THR A 56 -5.01 12.89 6.51
CA THR A 56 -4.41 12.07 5.45
C THR A 56 -3.64 10.91 6.05
N ASN A 57 -3.55 9.79 5.33
CA ASN A 57 -2.70 8.68 5.75
C ASN A 57 -1.39 8.70 4.97
N LEU A 58 -0.28 8.52 5.68
CA LEU A 58 1.05 8.43 5.09
C LEU A 58 1.63 7.04 5.31
N ILE A 59 2.05 6.41 4.22
CA ILE A 59 2.79 5.16 4.24
C ILE A 59 4.23 5.46 3.84
N SER A 60 5.18 5.06 4.69
CA SER A 60 6.62 5.28 4.45
C SER A 60 7.37 3.96 4.51
N VAL A 61 8.32 3.77 3.60
CA VAL A 61 9.16 2.57 3.55
C VAL A 61 10.61 2.98 3.54
N TYR A 62 11.35 2.42 4.49
CA TYR A 62 12.80 2.57 4.60
C TYR A 62 13.43 1.23 4.21
N SER A 63 14.01 1.15 3.02
CA SER A 63 14.79 0.01 2.58
C SER A 63 16.29 0.30 2.74
N HIS A 64 17.14 -0.62 2.28
CA HIS A 64 18.59 -0.42 2.31
C HIS A 64 19.07 0.84 1.56
N ASN A 65 18.50 1.10 0.38
CA ASN A 65 18.97 2.15 -0.53
C ASN A 65 17.86 3.10 -1.00
N THR A 66 16.64 2.90 -0.54
CA THR A 66 15.49 3.72 -0.96
C THR A 66 14.65 4.12 0.23
N PHE A 67 14.10 5.31 0.12
CA PHE A 67 13.02 5.81 0.97
C PHE A 67 11.83 6.10 0.07
N LEU A 68 10.70 5.46 0.31
CA LEU A 68 9.49 5.61 -0.49
C LEU A 68 8.37 6.13 0.39
N GLN A 69 7.54 7.02 -0.16
CA GLN A 69 6.37 7.52 0.52
C GLN A 69 5.16 7.49 -0.40
N LEU A 70 4.06 6.93 0.09
CA LEU A 70 2.74 7.05 -0.51
C LEU A 70 1.92 8.02 0.33
N HIS A 71 1.75 9.22 -0.20
CA HIS A 71 0.87 10.25 0.34
C HIS A 71 -0.58 9.99 -0.07
N ASN A 72 -1.53 10.54 0.70
CA ASN A 72 -2.96 10.40 0.44
C ASN A 72 -3.37 8.92 0.26
N CYS A 73 -2.84 8.04 1.12
CA CYS A 73 -3.20 6.65 1.08
C CYS A 73 -4.66 6.51 1.56
N VAL A 74 -5.53 6.05 0.67
CA VAL A 74 -6.96 5.94 0.93
C VAL A 74 -7.35 4.58 1.51
N GLY A 75 -6.45 3.60 1.45
CA GLY A 75 -6.65 2.30 2.03
C GLY A 75 -5.60 1.29 1.61
N PHE A 76 -5.84 0.04 1.98
CA PHE A 76 -4.96 -1.07 1.64
C PHE A 76 -5.75 -2.37 1.41
N ILE A 77 -5.06 -3.34 0.81
CA ILE A 77 -5.51 -4.71 0.59
C ILE A 77 -4.42 -5.64 1.10
N SER A 78 -4.77 -6.53 2.01
CA SER A 78 -3.89 -7.61 2.47
C SER A 78 -4.21 -8.92 1.78
N SER A 79 -3.18 -9.68 1.40
CA SER A 79 -3.32 -11.01 0.81
C SER A 79 -2.35 -11.97 1.48
N GLU A 80 -2.88 -12.87 2.31
CA GLU A 80 -2.10 -13.97 2.91
C GLU A 80 -1.62 -14.97 1.86
N ILE A 81 -2.39 -15.19 0.79
CA ILE A 81 -2.02 -16.10 -0.30
C ILE A 81 -0.77 -15.60 -1.04
N LEU A 82 -0.69 -14.28 -1.26
CA LEU A 82 0.44 -13.64 -1.93
C LEU A 82 1.52 -13.16 -0.95
N ASN A 83 1.30 -13.30 0.37
CA ASN A 83 2.16 -12.77 1.43
C ASN A 83 2.53 -11.28 1.25
N GLN A 84 1.57 -10.46 0.80
CA GLN A 84 1.82 -9.05 0.53
C GLN A 84 0.66 -8.15 0.97
N VAL A 85 0.98 -6.88 1.20
CA VAL A 85 0.03 -5.80 1.46
C VAL A 85 0.21 -4.73 0.40
N THR A 86 -0.88 -4.40 -0.29
CA THR A 86 -0.94 -3.33 -1.29
C THR A 86 -1.61 -2.11 -0.68
N PHE A 87 -0.85 -1.05 -0.45
CA PHE A 87 -1.36 0.28 -0.11
C PHE A 87 -1.60 1.06 -1.38
N PHE A 88 -2.65 1.89 -1.41
CA PHE A 88 -2.93 2.71 -2.60
C PHE A 88 -3.53 4.06 -2.24
N GLY A 89 -3.25 5.04 -3.10
CA GLY A 89 -3.83 6.37 -3.09
C GLY A 89 -4.45 6.65 -4.45
N LYS A 90 -5.59 7.35 -4.47
CA LYS A 90 -6.25 7.78 -5.70
C LYS A 90 -6.30 9.30 -5.76
N THR A 91 -5.94 9.86 -6.91
CA THR A 91 -5.99 11.30 -7.18
C THR A 91 -6.41 11.50 -8.63
N GLU A 92 -7.56 12.15 -8.85
CA GLU A 92 -8.02 12.67 -10.15
C GLU A 92 -7.73 11.75 -11.35
N GLY A 93 -8.28 10.53 -11.35
CA GLY A 93 -8.16 9.59 -12.47
C GLY A 93 -6.82 8.85 -12.56
N THR A 94 -5.97 8.98 -11.53
CA THR A 94 -4.75 8.20 -11.37
C THR A 94 -4.72 7.48 -10.02
N THR A 95 -4.05 6.34 -10.01
CA THR A 95 -3.82 5.53 -8.83
C THR A 95 -2.32 5.34 -8.63
N SER A 96 -1.85 5.53 -7.40
CA SER A 96 -0.50 5.13 -6.98
C SER A 96 -0.61 3.97 -6.00
N GLY A 97 0.23 2.96 -6.16
CA GLY A 97 0.24 1.77 -5.32
C GLY A 97 1.62 1.43 -4.82
N LEU A 98 1.69 1.08 -3.53
CA LEU A 98 2.90 0.67 -2.83
C LEU A 98 2.66 -0.72 -2.25
N ILE A 99 3.40 -1.70 -2.74
CA ILE A 99 3.27 -3.11 -2.36
C ILE A 99 4.42 -3.49 -1.46
N ILE A 100 4.11 -4.12 -0.33
CA ILE A 100 5.07 -4.63 0.65
C ILE A 100 4.89 -6.12 0.79
N GLU A 101 5.98 -6.86 0.63
CA GLU A 101 6.02 -8.31 0.72
C GLU A 101 6.60 -8.75 2.07
N LYS A 102 6.17 -9.91 2.56
CA LYS A 102 6.68 -10.57 3.77
C LYS A 102 8.19 -10.81 3.69
N GLU A 103 8.74 -11.03 2.51
CA GLU A 103 10.17 -11.25 2.24
C GLU A 103 10.97 -9.93 2.12
N ALA A 104 10.46 -8.84 2.71
CA ALA A 104 11.05 -7.50 2.66
C ALA A 104 11.26 -6.96 1.23
N GLY A 105 10.41 -7.39 0.29
CA GLY A 105 10.27 -6.80 -1.03
C GLY A 105 9.38 -5.55 -0.98
N CYS A 106 9.66 -4.57 -1.84
CA CYS A 106 8.76 -3.45 -2.05
C CYS A 106 8.74 -3.02 -3.52
N SER A 107 7.54 -2.76 -4.02
CA SER A 107 7.31 -2.22 -5.37
C SER A 107 6.44 -0.98 -5.30
N TYR A 108 6.78 0.05 -6.07
CA TYR A 108 6.01 1.29 -6.13
C TYR A 108 5.65 1.63 -7.57
N TYR A 109 4.36 1.80 -7.81
CA TYR A 109 3.79 2.26 -9.06
C TYR A 109 3.13 3.62 -8.82
N ALA A 110 3.63 4.66 -9.47
CA ALA A 110 3.16 6.02 -9.29
C ALA A 110 2.34 6.48 -10.50
N ASN A 111 1.30 7.26 -10.25
CA ASN A 111 0.50 7.96 -11.26
C ASN A 111 0.01 7.05 -12.40
N VAL A 112 -0.45 5.84 -12.06
CA VAL A 112 -1.00 4.91 -13.04
C VAL A 112 -2.38 5.42 -13.44
N ASP A 113 -2.55 5.69 -14.73
CA ASP A 113 -3.83 6.15 -15.29
C ASP A 113 -4.92 5.07 -15.10
N ASP A 114 -6.11 5.48 -14.66
CA ASP A 114 -7.25 4.59 -14.47
C ASP A 114 -7.61 3.78 -15.72
N ALA A 115 -7.35 4.31 -16.93
CA ALA A 115 -7.57 3.59 -18.18
C ALA A 115 -6.67 2.34 -18.32
N ILE A 116 -5.49 2.35 -17.69
CA ILE A 116 -4.59 1.18 -17.63
C ILE A 116 -5.14 0.12 -16.70
N LEU A 117 -5.80 0.52 -15.60
CA LEU A 117 -6.35 -0.39 -14.60
C LEU A 117 -7.69 -0.99 -15.03
N LYS A 118 -8.55 -0.20 -15.68
CA LYS A 118 -9.90 -0.58 -16.15
C LYS A 118 -9.89 -1.30 -17.50
N GLY A 119 -8.77 -1.24 -18.22
CA GLY A 119 -8.61 -1.82 -19.54
C GLY A 119 -8.40 -3.34 -19.52
N ASP A 120 -8.51 -3.95 -20.69
CA ASP A 120 -8.10 -5.35 -20.90
C ASP A 120 -6.57 -5.43 -20.86
N PHE A 121 -6.01 -5.92 -19.74
CA PHE A 121 -4.56 -5.99 -19.53
C PHE A 121 -3.83 -6.79 -20.60
N THR A 122 -4.50 -7.73 -21.29
CA THR A 122 -3.90 -8.53 -22.38
C THR A 122 -3.64 -7.73 -23.65
N LYS A 123 -4.25 -6.54 -23.77
CA LYS A 123 -4.07 -5.61 -24.89
C LYS A 123 -3.11 -4.47 -24.58
N LEU A 124 -2.63 -4.39 -23.34
CA LEU A 124 -1.64 -3.39 -22.96
C LEU A 124 -0.25 -3.76 -23.54
N PRO A 125 0.61 -2.77 -23.81
CA PRO A 125 2.04 -3.01 -23.99
C PRO A 125 2.60 -3.79 -22.81
N THR A 126 3.52 -4.72 -23.06
CA THR A 126 4.08 -5.62 -22.05
C THR A 126 4.70 -4.87 -20.87
N GLU A 127 5.24 -3.69 -21.12
CA GLU A 127 5.82 -2.79 -20.14
C GLU A 127 4.81 -2.25 -19.12
N LEU A 128 3.52 -2.19 -19.48
CA LEU A 128 2.42 -1.72 -18.62
C LEU A 128 1.59 -2.84 -18.00
N MET A 129 1.74 -4.08 -18.50
CA MET A 129 0.96 -5.21 -17.98
C MET A 129 1.20 -5.45 -16.50
N MET A 130 2.44 -5.31 -16.03
CA MET A 130 2.80 -5.59 -14.64
C MET A 130 2.11 -4.64 -13.66
N CYS A 131 2.04 -3.34 -13.96
CA CYS A 131 1.36 -2.39 -13.06
C CYS A 131 -0.15 -2.63 -13.05
N SER A 132 -0.74 -2.94 -14.21
CA SER A 132 -2.16 -3.27 -14.33
C SER A 132 -2.52 -4.50 -13.49
N VAL A 133 -1.74 -5.59 -13.58
CA VAL A 133 -1.94 -6.78 -12.75
C VAL A 133 -1.73 -6.49 -11.27
N ALA A 134 -0.62 -5.84 -10.91
CA ALA A 134 -0.26 -5.58 -9.52
C ALA A 134 -1.29 -4.69 -8.80
N LEU A 135 -1.91 -3.74 -9.51
CA LEU A 135 -2.91 -2.81 -8.97
C LEU A 135 -4.35 -3.18 -9.33
N SER A 136 -4.60 -4.27 -10.05
CA SER A 136 -5.97 -4.68 -10.46
C SER A 136 -6.93 -4.83 -9.28
N LEU A 137 -6.43 -5.26 -8.13
CA LEU A 137 -7.22 -5.39 -6.90
C LEU A 137 -7.71 -4.03 -6.37
N THR A 138 -7.08 -2.93 -6.78
CA THR A 138 -7.45 -1.56 -6.39
C THR A 138 -8.58 -0.96 -7.23
N ASP A 139 -8.91 -1.56 -8.37
CA ASP A 139 -9.93 -1.07 -9.31
C ASP A 139 -11.34 -1.57 -8.96
N SER A 140 -11.45 -2.78 -8.41
CA SER A 140 -12.73 -3.36 -7.94
C SER A 140 -13.29 -2.73 -6.66
N ILE A 141 -12.73 -1.59 -6.27
CA ILE A 141 -13.11 -0.83 -5.08
C ILE A 141 -14.05 0.28 -5.50
N ASP A 142 -15.33 0.08 -5.20
CA ASP A 142 -16.32 1.14 -5.26
C ASP A 142 -16.21 1.98 -3.98
N PHE A 143 -15.99 3.29 -4.14
CA PHE A 143 -15.96 4.25 -3.02
C PHE A 143 -17.33 4.86 -2.74
N GLU A 144 -18.41 4.37 -3.39
CA GLU A 144 -19.78 4.83 -3.12
C GLU A 144 -20.11 4.69 -1.62
N GLY A 145 -20.03 5.82 -0.91
CA GLY A 145 -20.30 5.93 0.53
C GLY A 145 -19.16 6.50 1.39
N PHE A 146 -17.95 6.69 0.85
CA PHE A 146 -16.85 7.34 1.57
C PHE A 146 -16.79 8.84 1.25
N THR A 147 -17.39 9.65 2.12
CA THR A 147 -17.19 11.11 2.15
C THR A 147 -16.25 11.46 3.29
N PHE A 148 -15.13 12.12 2.97
CA PHE A 148 -14.22 12.71 3.98
C PHE A 148 -14.72 14.12 4.36
N ASP A 149 -16.00 14.23 4.71
CA ASP A 149 -16.58 15.45 5.29
C ASP A 149 -16.33 15.51 6.81
#